data_AF-A0A816GBQ1-F1
#
_entry.id   AF-A0A816GBQ1-F1
#
_cell.length_a   1.000
_cell.length_b   1.000
_cell.length_c   1.000
_cell.angle_alpha   90.00
_cell.angle_beta   90.00
_cell.angle_gamma   90.00
#
_symmetry.space_group_name_H-M   'P 1'
#
loop_
_entity.id
_entity.type
_entity.pdbx_description
1 polymer ?
#
loop_
_entity_poly.entity_id
_entity_poly.type
_entity_poly.pdbx_seq_one_letter_code
_entity_poly.pdbx_strand_id
1 'polypeptide(L)'
;NNAILALFCHLVKESCGDQLRTKEQLGYIVFSGYDRSDCGSAQGFYITIQSSSKLDYVNLRTETYIDSITEYITTMSDDVYYKQREGYIIKKLEI
;
A
#
# COMPACT_ATOMS: atom_id res chain seq x y z
N ASN A 1 7.66 -14.36 10.05
CA ASN A 1 7.24 -14.55 8.64
C ASN A 1 6.98 -13.17 8.02
N ASN A 2 8.02 -12.33 7.89
CA ASN A 2 7.89 -10.87 7.66
C ASN A 2 7.94 -10.47 6.18
N ALA A 3 8.25 -11.42 5.30
CA ALA A 3 8.48 -11.16 3.88
C ALA A 3 7.17 -10.91 3.12
N ILE A 4 6.08 -11.60 3.51
CA ILE A 4 4.77 -11.49 2.85
C ILE A 4 4.19 -10.08 3.02
N LEU A 5 4.16 -9.57 4.26
CA LEU A 5 3.66 -8.22 4.54
C LEU A 5 4.49 -7.14 3.85
N ALA A 6 5.81 -7.31 3.81
CA ALA A 6 6.70 -6.35 3.18
C ALA A 6 6.57 -6.36 1.65
N LEU A 7 6.39 -7.54 1.04
CA LEU A 7 6.11 -7.67 -0.40
C LEU A 7 4.73 -7.09 -0.75
N PHE A 8 3.71 -7.39 0.05
CA PHE A 8 2.38 -6.79 -0.08
C PHE A 8 2.45 -5.25 -0.02
N CYS A 9 3.15 -4.71 0.98
CA CYS A 9 3.35 -3.27 1.09
C CYS A 9 4.09 -2.69 -0.12
N HIS A 10 5.03 -3.41 -0.73
CA HIS A 10 5.72 -2.98 -1.94
C HIS A 10 4.77 -2.90 -3.14
N LEU A 11 3.96 -3.95 -3.35
CA LEU A 11 2.98 -4.04 -4.44
C LEU A 11 1.90 -2.95 -4.33
N VAL A 12 1.39 -2.73 -3.13
CA VAL A 12 0.29 -1.80 -2.88
C VAL A 12 0.78 -0.35 -2.89
N LYS A 13 2.06 -0.09 -2.63
CA LYS A 13 2.61 1.27 -2.55
C LYS A 13 2.38 2.10 -3.81
N GLU A 14 2.61 1.50 -4.98
CA GLU A 14 2.42 2.18 -6.27
C GLU A 14 0.94 2.43 -6.56
N SER A 15 0.11 1.39 -6.40
CA SER A 15 -1.35 1.47 -6.55
C SER A 15 -1.99 2.50 -5.61
N CYS A 16 -1.53 2.56 -4.36
CA CYS A 16 -2.04 3.48 -3.34
C CYS A 16 -1.73 4.94 -3.69
N GLY A 17 -0.51 5.20 -4.17
CA GLY A 17 -0.14 6.51 -4.69
C GLY A 17 -0.94 6.90 -5.93
N ASP A 18 -1.14 5.98 -6.87
CA ASP A 18 -1.88 6.30 -8.10
C ASP A 18 -3.37 6.58 -7.83
N GLN A 19 -4.03 5.74 -7.02
CA GLN A 19 -5.46 5.90 -6.74
C GLN A 19 -5.72 7.09 -5.81
N LEU A 20 -5.17 7.07 -4.60
CA LEU A 20 -5.55 8.04 -3.57
C LEU A 20 -4.92 9.43 -3.80
N ARG A 21 -3.72 9.51 -4.40
CA ARG A 21 -3.02 10.78 -4.65
C ARG A 21 -3.22 11.30 -6.07
N THR A 22 -3.02 10.49 -7.11
CA THR A 22 -3.07 10.98 -8.50
C THR A 22 -4.51 11.10 -9.02
N LYS A 23 -5.32 10.05 -8.88
CA LYS A 23 -6.68 10.01 -9.42
C LYS A 23 -7.68 10.76 -8.56
N GLU A 24 -7.68 10.47 -7.26
CA GLU A 24 -8.69 11.01 -6.35
C GLU A 24 -8.28 12.33 -5.69
N GLN A 25 -6.99 12.68 -5.77
CA GLN A 25 -6.42 13.92 -5.23
C GLN A 25 -6.84 14.19 -3.78
N LEU A 26 -7.00 13.12 -2.98
CA LEU A 26 -7.54 13.22 -1.63
C LEU A 26 -6.63 14.04 -0.72
N GLY A 27 -5.34 14.12 -0.99
CA GLY A 27 -4.43 14.84 -0.11
C GLY A 27 -3.03 14.98 -0.69
N TYR A 28 -2.31 15.96 -0.17
CA TYR A 28 -0.91 16.19 -0.54
C TYR A 28 0.01 15.07 -0.03
N ILE A 29 -0.32 14.47 1.12
CA ILE A 29 0.44 13.38 1.73
C ILE A 29 -0.45 12.14 1.83
N VAL A 30 -0.12 11.14 1.03
CA VAL A 30 -0.63 9.77 1.15
C VAL A 30 0.58 8.86 1.33
N PHE A 31 0.60 8.11 2.42
CA PHE A 31 1.68 7.17 2.71
C PHE A 31 1.11 5.81 3.05
N SER A 32 1.65 4.77 2.45
CA SER A 32 1.37 3.37 2.79
C SER A 32 2.65 2.72 3.29
N GLY A 33 2.55 2.01 4.41
CA GLY A 33 3.69 1.35 5.03
C GLY A 33 3.28 0.09 5.77
N TYR A 34 4.30 -0.64 6.24
CA TYR A 34 4.10 -1.63 7.28
C TYR A 34 4.74 -1.09 8.55
N ASP A 35 4.05 -1.25 9.68
CA ASP A 35 4.61 -0.92 10.99
C ASP A 35 5.06 -2.21 11.69
N ARG A 36 6.16 -2.09 12.43
CA ARG A 36 6.56 -3.07 13.43
C ARG A 36 6.39 -2.37 14.76
N SER A 37 5.27 -2.64 15.42
CA SER A 37 5.06 -2.06 16.74
C SER A 37 6.15 -2.55 17.69
N ASP A 38 6.93 -1.62 18.23
CA ASP A 38 8.06 -1.89 19.13
C ASP A 38 7.61 -2.52 20.48
N CYS A 39 6.30 -2.48 20.76
CA CYS A 39 5.70 -2.91 22.03
C CYS A 39 5.00 -4.28 21.98
N GLY A 40 4.88 -4.92 20.82
CA GLY A 40 4.28 -6.23 20.71
C GLY A 40 4.46 -6.78 19.31
N SER A 41 4.62 -8.09 19.19
CA SER A 41 4.94 -8.84 17.95
C SER A 41 3.96 -8.66 16.77
N ALA A 42 3.06 -7.69 16.84
CA ALA A 42 2.12 -7.32 15.80
C ALA A 42 2.84 -6.59 14.65
N GLN A 43 2.49 -7.00 13.44
CA GLN A 43 2.89 -6.32 12.23
C GLN A 43 1.61 -6.01 11.46
N GLY A 44 1.48 -4.77 11.02
CA GLY A 44 0.28 -4.28 10.36
C GLY A 44 0.63 -3.45 9.14
N PHE A 45 -0.30 -3.43 8.19
CA PHE A 45 -0.29 -2.47 7.10
C PHE A 45 -1.05 -1.22 7.53
N TYR A 46 -0.50 -0.05 7.26
CA TYR A 46 -1.17 1.22 7.54
C TYR A 46 -1.19 2.11 6.30
N ILE A 47 -2.23 2.92 6.21
CA ILE A 47 -2.34 4.01 5.24
C ILE A 47 -2.57 5.30 6.03
N THR A 48 -1.70 6.29 5.83
CA THR A 48 -1.83 7.62 6.41
C THR A 48 -2.19 8.59 5.30
N ILE A 49 -3.32 9.27 5.46
CA ILE A 49 -3.84 10.25 4.50
C ILE A 49 -3.98 11.58 5.20
N GLN A 50 -3.30 12.61 4.69
CA GLN A 50 -3.50 13.99 5.11
C GLN A 50 -4.28 14.74 4.02
N SER A 51 -5.55 14.99 4.32
CA SER A 51 -6.51 15.63 3.41
C SER A 51 -7.06 16.92 4.02
N SER A 52 -7.43 17.88 3.18
CA SER A 52 -8.30 19.02 3.54
C SER A 52 -9.80 18.73 3.34
N SER A 53 -10.13 17.56 2.79
CA SER A 53 -11.50 17.11 2.53
C SER A 53 -12.17 16.56 3.80
N LYS A 54 -13.49 16.35 3.73
CA LYS A 54 -14.26 15.78 4.84
C LYS A 54 -13.81 14.34 5.15
N LEU A 55 -13.77 14.01 6.44
CA LEU A 55 -13.38 12.69 6.95
C LEU A 55 -14.22 11.55 6.35
N ASP A 56 -15.53 11.73 6.25
CA ASP A 56 -16.43 10.70 5.71
C ASP A 56 -16.11 10.33 4.26
N TYR A 57 -15.71 11.34 3.46
CA TYR A 57 -15.34 11.11 2.07
C TYR A 57 -14.03 10.31 1.99
N VAL A 58 -13.02 10.69 2.78
CA VAL A 58 -11.74 9.98 2.83
C VAL A 58 -11.91 8.54 3.30
N ASN A 59 -12.76 8.30 4.31
CA ASN A 59 -13.06 6.96 4.80
C ASN A 59 -13.71 6.10 3.72
N LEU A 60 -14.77 6.59 3.07
CA LEU A 60 -15.46 5.85 2.01
C LEU A 60 -14.53 5.48 0.86
N ARG A 61 -13.66 6.40 0.45
CA ARG A 61 -12.67 6.16 -0.59
C ARG A 61 -11.60 5.16 -0.18
N THR A 62 -11.16 5.23 1.08
CA THR A 62 -10.21 4.26 1.63
C THR A 62 -10.80 2.85 1.67
N GLU A 63 -12.06 2.70 2.09
CA GLU A 63 -12.76 1.41 2.07
C GLU A 63 -12.90 0.88 0.63
N THR A 64 -13.35 1.73 -0.30
CA THR A 64 -13.44 1.38 -1.73
C THR A 64 -12.08 0.95 -2.29
N TYR A 65 -11.00 1.61 -1.86
CA TYR A 65 -9.65 1.24 -2.27
C TYR A 65 -9.24 -0.11 -1.71
N ILE A 66 -9.50 -0.40 -0.43
CA ILE A 66 -9.19 -1.69 0.20
C ILE A 66 -9.87 -2.84 -0.55
N ASP A 67 -11.14 -2.66 -0.94
CA ASP A 67 -11.86 -3.65 -1.73
C ASP A 67 -11.19 -3.88 -3.09
N SER A 68 -10.71 -2.82 -3.74
CA SER A 68 -10.01 -2.89 -5.03
C SER A 68 -8.63 -3.57 -4.95
N ILE A 69 -7.97 -3.60 -3.78
CA ILE A 69 -6.66 -4.25 -3.62
C ILE A 69 -6.79 -5.75 -3.84
N THR A 70 -7.84 -6.37 -3.32
CA THR A 70 -8.08 -7.81 -3.49
C THR A 70 -8.16 -8.15 -4.97
N GLU A 71 -8.98 -7.41 -5.71
CA GLU A 71 -9.13 -7.59 -7.15
C GLU A 71 -7.80 -7.34 -7.89
N TYR A 72 -7.09 -6.26 -7.54
CA TYR A 72 -5.78 -5.92 -8.11
C TYR A 72 -4.76 -7.04 -7.96
N ILE A 73 -4.71 -7.69 -6.79
CA ILE A 73 -3.77 -8.81 -6.56
C ILE A 73 -4.19 -10.05 -7.36
N THR A 74 -5.49 -10.35 -7.42
CA THR A 74 -5.98 -11.54 -8.14
C THR A 74 -5.90 -11.42 -9.65
N THR A 75 -5.97 -10.21 -10.19
CA THR A 75 -5.92 -9.93 -11.64
C THR A 75 -4.50 -9.64 -12.15
N MET A 76 -3.54 -9.48 -11.23
CA MET A 76 -2.14 -9.23 -11.59
C MET A 76 -1.54 -10.44 -12.31
N SER A 77 -0.93 -10.20 -13.46
CA SER A 77 -0.20 -11.22 -14.19
C SER A 77 1.12 -11.58 -13.49
N ASP A 78 1.54 -12.85 -13.61
CA ASP A 78 2.77 -13.36 -13.00
C ASP A 78 4.01 -12.52 -13.36
N ASP A 79 4.12 -12.04 -14.60
CA ASP A 79 5.23 -11.18 -15.05
C ASP A 79 5.37 -9.89 -14.23
N VAL A 80 4.25 -9.25 -13.90
CA VAL A 80 4.23 -8.01 -13.10
C VAL A 80 4.62 -8.33 -11.67
N TYR A 81 4.11 -9.44 -11.13
CA TYR A 81 4.46 -9.92 -9.80
C TYR A 81 5.96 -10.21 -9.68
N TYR A 82 6.57 -10.92 -10.65
CA TYR A 82 8.00 -11.21 -10.64
C TYR A 82 8.84 -9.93 -10.70
N LYS A 83 8.48 -8.95 -11.54
CA LYS A 83 9.18 -7.66 -11.59
C LYS A 83 9.15 -6.92 -10.26
N GLN A 84 7.98 -6.86 -9.62
CA GLN A 84 7.81 -6.21 -8.31
C GLN A 84 8.57 -6.96 -7.21
N ARG A 85 8.62 -8.29 -7.27
CA ARG A 85 9.40 -9.11 -6.34
C ARG A 85 10.90 -8.85 -6.49
N GLU A 86 11.43 -8.84 -7.72
CA GLU A 86 12.83 -8.52 -7.97
C GLU A 86 13.18 -7.09 -7.53
N GLY A 87 12.30 -6.11 -7.83
CA GLY A 87 12.45 -4.74 -7.34
C GLY A 87 12.51 -4.65 -5.82
N TYR A 88 11.68 -5.43 -5.12
CA TYR A 88 11.72 -5.54 -3.67
C TYR A 88 13.02 -6.19 -3.15
N ILE A 89 13.52 -7.25 -3.80
CA ILE A 89 14.77 -7.92 -3.44
C ILE A 89 15.96 -6.98 -3.58
N ILE A 90 16.07 -6.26 -4.70
CA ILE A 90 17.13 -5.28 -4.95
C ILE A 90 17.12 -4.21 -3.86
N LYS A 91 15.95 -3.64 -3.56
CA LYS A 91 15.79 -2.63 -2.51
C LYS A 91 16.15 -3.13 -1.11
N LYS A 92 16.05 -4.43 -0.87
CA LYS A 92 16.48 -5.09 0.37
C LYS A 92 17.99 -5.32 0.45
N LEU A 93 18.64 -5.50 -0.70
CA LEU A 93 20.09 -5.75 -0.82
C LEU A 93 20.92 -4.45 -0.84
N GLU A 94 20.31 -3.33 -1.19
CA GLU A 94 20.95 -1.99 -1.13
C GLU A 94 21.07 -1.44 0.31
N ILE A 95 20.53 -2.14 1.31
CA ILE A 95 20.55 -1.75 2.73
C ILE A 95 21.63 -2.54 3.48
#